data_AF-A0A1I5JIJ6-F1
#
_entry.id   AF-A0A1I5JIJ6-F1
#
_cell.length_a   1.000
_cell.length_b   1.000
_cell.length_c   1.000
_cell.angle_alpha   90.00
_cell.angle_beta   90.00
_cell.angle_gamma   90.00
#
_symmetry.space_group_name_H-M   'P 1'
#
loop_
_entity.id
_entity.type
_entity.pdbx_description
1 polymer ?
#
loop_
_entity_poly.entity_id
_entity_poly.type
_entity_poly.pdbx_seq_one_letter_code
_entity_poly.pdbx_strand_id
1 'polypeptide(L)'
;MDPRTTSSGRTARSRQAARLRATRRPGLLLGAAAAGALLVNVVVGAEPAAQAGAQTTGSTSVAAELGLTAGTGALEAPADLQPLEDLAASRGSREAEEVTAQQAQAAADQAVLDQQRAEAEAAAAAQRAAEEAAAAEAAAAAEAAAAAAEEAAAAEEAGEAPAPASAASSAASSAGSSTAGSSTASTVTAKITNTSGAVQAVVQAAANAVVSNVAGAGSITLGGTRPSAADPGGHPSGLALDYMTMSNTALGNAIVAYHVAHWDELGVDYLIYQQKMLSSPGGSWSQMADRGSATANHYDHVHVNYVG
;
A
#
# COMPACT_ATOMS: atom_id res chain seq x y z
N MET A 1 -39.45 -54.43 -17.11
CA MET A 1 -40.62 -53.83 -16.45
C MET A 1 -40.24 -52.42 -16.03
N ASP A 2 -40.32 -51.47 -16.96
CA ASP A 2 -40.59 -50.06 -16.65
C ASP A 2 -42.11 -49.86 -16.62
N PRO A 3 -42.68 -48.70 -16.25
CA PRO A 3 -42.17 -47.56 -15.46
C PRO A 3 -43.18 -47.19 -14.35
N ARG A 4 -42.88 -46.23 -13.45
CA ARG A 4 -43.84 -45.18 -13.00
C ARG A 4 -43.12 -44.04 -12.26
N THR A 5 -43.10 -42.92 -12.95
CA THR A 5 -43.06 -41.52 -12.49
C THR A 5 -44.02 -41.19 -11.34
N THR A 6 -43.64 -40.27 -10.45
CA THR A 6 -44.52 -39.16 -10.04
C THR A 6 -43.71 -37.89 -9.69
N SER A 7 -44.11 -36.81 -10.36
CA SER A 7 -43.76 -35.40 -10.16
C SER A 7 -44.76 -34.74 -9.20
N SER A 8 -44.31 -33.81 -8.35
CA SER A 8 -45.00 -32.58 -7.87
C SER A 8 -44.39 -32.14 -6.52
N GLY A 9 -44.26 -30.87 -6.16
CA GLY A 9 -44.78 -29.68 -6.78
C GLY A 9 -44.24 -28.42 -6.10
N ARG A 10 -44.10 -27.40 -6.95
CA ARG A 10 -43.90 -25.97 -6.73
C ARG A 10 -44.77 -25.38 -5.60
N THR A 11 -44.21 -24.47 -4.80
CA THR A 11 -44.90 -23.22 -4.44
C THR A 11 -43.91 -22.08 -4.28
N ALA A 12 -44.04 -21.12 -5.19
CA ALA A 12 -43.48 -19.79 -5.08
C ALA A 12 -44.19 -19.02 -3.94
N ARG A 13 -43.45 -18.21 -3.19
CA ARG A 13 -44.00 -17.04 -2.50
C ARG A 13 -43.11 -15.82 -2.73
N SER A 14 -43.53 -15.06 -3.73
CA SER A 14 -43.28 -13.64 -3.92
C SER A 14 -43.87 -12.82 -2.77
N ARG A 15 -43.05 -12.00 -2.10
CA ARG A 15 -43.40 -10.74 -1.42
C ARG A 15 -42.09 -9.96 -1.28
N GLN A 16 -41.96 -8.65 -1.47
CA GLN A 16 -42.77 -7.60 -2.06
C GLN A 16 -41.76 -6.44 -2.16
N ALA A 17 -41.71 -5.76 -3.30
CA ALA A 17 -40.90 -4.57 -3.46
C ALA A 17 -41.41 -3.43 -2.54
N ALA A 18 -40.52 -2.81 -1.79
CA ALA A 18 -40.71 -1.46 -1.28
C ALA A 18 -39.62 -0.57 -1.88
N ARG A 19 -39.95 -0.01 -3.04
CA ARG A 19 -39.24 1.11 -3.65
C ARG A 19 -39.51 2.35 -2.79
N LEU A 20 -38.49 2.86 -2.11
CA LEU A 20 -38.51 4.25 -1.65
C LEU A 20 -37.71 5.09 -2.64
N ARG A 21 -38.44 5.63 -3.61
CA ARG A 21 -38.01 6.80 -4.39
C ARG A 21 -38.16 8.03 -3.49
N ALA A 22 -37.05 8.67 -3.18
CA ALA A 22 -37.05 10.07 -2.76
C ALA A 22 -36.27 10.87 -3.82
N THR A 23 -37.00 11.69 -4.57
CA THR A 23 -36.48 12.67 -5.51
C THR A 23 -36.64 14.08 -4.96
N ARG A 24 -35.66 14.95 -5.29
CA ARG A 24 -35.59 16.43 -5.18
C ARG A 24 -34.90 16.96 -3.91
N ARG A 25 -34.02 17.98 -3.94
CA ARG A 25 -33.32 18.81 -4.95
C ARG A 25 -32.25 19.65 -4.17
N PRO A 26 -31.37 20.44 -4.82
CA PRO A 26 -30.07 20.84 -4.28
C PRO A 26 -30.16 22.05 -3.34
N GLY A 27 -29.38 22.01 -2.26
CA GLY A 27 -29.12 23.15 -1.39
C GLY A 27 -27.62 23.42 -1.37
N LEU A 28 -27.21 24.52 -2.00
CA LEU A 28 -25.94 25.17 -1.71
C LEU A 28 -25.91 25.49 -0.21
N LEU A 29 -24.92 24.95 0.50
CA LEU A 29 -24.42 25.55 1.74
C LEU A 29 -22.89 25.54 1.72
N LEU A 30 -22.39 26.71 1.36
CA LEU A 30 -21.07 27.25 1.61
C LEU A 30 -20.80 27.20 3.13
N GLY A 31 -19.69 26.59 3.55
CA GLY A 31 -19.35 26.45 4.97
C GLY A 31 -17.86 26.16 5.19
N ALA A 32 -17.06 27.20 5.04
CA ALA A 32 -15.73 27.44 5.63
C ALA A 32 -14.83 26.21 5.94
N ALA A 33 -13.92 25.90 5.01
CA ALA A 33 -12.70 25.18 5.32
C ALA A 33 -11.74 26.11 6.10
N ALA A 34 -11.64 25.94 7.42
CA ALA A 34 -10.59 26.55 8.22
C ALA A 34 -9.30 25.72 8.06
N ALA A 35 -8.56 25.98 7.00
CA ALA A 35 -7.17 25.52 6.86
C ALA A 35 -6.30 26.39 7.77
N GLY A 36 -5.97 25.88 8.96
CA GLY A 36 -4.95 26.46 9.83
C GLY A 36 -3.56 26.19 9.26
N ALA A 37 -3.08 27.06 8.37
CA ALA A 37 -1.68 27.09 7.98
C ALA A 37 -0.86 27.74 9.10
N LEU A 38 -0.18 26.93 9.91
CA LEU A 38 0.92 27.40 10.75
C LEU A 38 2.14 27.66 9.86
N LEU A 39 2.24 28.89 9.35
CA LEU A 39 3.47 29.40 8.77
C LEU A 39 4.42 29.77 9.91
N VAL A 40 5.37 28.89 10.22
CA VAL A 40 6.54 29.25 11.04
C VAL A 40 7.49 30.01 10.14
N ASN A 41 7.44 31.34 10.23
CA ASN A 41 8.37 32.23 9.54
C ASN A 41 9.64 32.32 10.40
N VAL A 42 10.67 31.53 10.09
CA VAL A 42 12.01 31.72 10.67
C VAL A 42 12.64 32.92 9.95
N VAL A 43 12.40 34.11 10.50
CA VAL A 43 13.23 35.28 10.22
C VAL A 43 14.53 35.08 10.98
N VAL A 44 15.61 34.81 10.25
CA VAL A 44 16.98 35.03 10.74
C VAL A 44 17.18 36.55 10.77
N GLY A 45 16.76 37.17 11.87
CA GLY A 45 16.95 38.58 12.16
C GLY A 45 18.09 38.72 13.16
N ALA A 46 19.09 39.55 12.80
CA ALA A 46 20.16 39.96 13.69
C ALA A 46 19.61 40.47 15.03
N GLU A 47 20.31 40.10 16.09
CA GLU A 47 19.99 40.30 17.51
C GLU A 47 19.48 41.71 17.86
N PRO A 48 18.55 41.82 18.83
CA PRO A 48 18.66 42.82 19.87
C PRO A 48 19.22 42.14 21.13
N ALA A 49 20.24 42.75 21.72
CA ALA A 49 20.74 42.37 23.04
C ALA A 49 19.57 42.20 24.02
N ALA A 50 19.38 40.97 24.50
CA ALA A 50 18.43 40.69 25.57
C ALA A 50 19.03 41.19 26.89
N GLN A 51 18.70 42.41 27.29
CA GLN A 51 18.87 42.86 28.67
C GLN A 51 17.96 42.01 29.57
N ALA A 52 18.53 40.97 30.17
CA ALA A 52 17.92 40.26 31.30
C ALA A 52 17.82 41.24 32.48
N GLY A 53 16.62 41.79 32.70
CA GLY A 53 16.31 42.48 33.94
C GLY A 53 16.44 41.48 35.09
N ALA A 54 17.43 41.69 35.95
CA ALA A 54 17.60 40.92 37.17
C ALA A 54 16.39 41.16 38.09
N GLN A 55 15.34 40.35 37.93
CA GLN A 55 14.35 40.13 38.97
C GLN A 55 15.09 39.38 40.08
N THR A 56 15.58 40.13 41.06
CA THR A 56 16.20 39.59 42.27
C THR A 56 15.13 38.91 43.11
N THR A 57 14.80 37.66 42.78
CA THR A 57 14.17 36.75 43.73
C THR A 57 15.21 36.50 44.82
N GLY A 58 15.02 37.14 45.97
CA GLY A 58 15.99 37.15 47.07
C GLY A 58 16.40 35.72 47.44
N SER A 59 17.60 35.32 47.05
CA SER A 59 18.21 34.09 47.54
C SER A 59 18.65 34.36 48.96
N THR A 60 17.82 34.00 49.95
CA THR A 60 18.25 34.02 51.35
C THR A 60 19.36 32.98 51.50
N SER A 61 20.57 33.45 51.81
CA SER A 61 21.69 32.55 52.08
C SER A 61 21.33 31.63 53.24
N VAL A 62 21.51 30.32 53.06
CA VAL A 62 21.29 29.28 54.08
C VAL A 62 22.02 29.61 55.39
N ALA A 63 23.14 30.35 55.32
CA ALA A 63 23.87 30.84 56.48
C ALA A 63 23.07 31.83 57.36
N ALA A 64 22.22 32.66 56.75
CA ALA A 64 21.39 33.63 57.46
C ALA A 64 20.21 32.96 58.19
N GLU A 65 19.68 31.87 57.64
CA GLU A 65 18.58 31.09 58.26
C GLU A 65 19.09 30.21 59.41
N LEU A 66 20.36 29.78 59.35
CA LEU A 66 21.02 29.03 60.42
C LEU A 66 21.67 29.91 61.51
N GLY A 67 21.55 31.23 61.42
CA GLY A 67 22.04 32.17 62.44
C GLY A 67 23.57 32.25 62.57
N LEU A 68 24.33 31.83 61.54
CA LEU A 68 25.78 31.97 61.54
C LEU A 68 26.16 33.42 61.20
N THR A 69 26.67 34.17 62.17
CA THR A 69 27.34 35.45 61.91
C THR A 69 28.73 35.18 61.34
N ALA A 70 29.04 35.77 60.19
CA ALA A 70 30.35 35.65 59.55
C ALA A 70 31.44 36.23 60.47
N GLY A 71 32.16 35.37 61.18
CA GLY A 71 33.41 35.75 61.83
C GLY A 71 34.42 36.11 60.75
N THR A 72 34.86 37.36 60.68
CA THR A 72 35.97 37.82 59.83
C THR A 72 37.29 37.32 60.39
N GLY A 73 37.48 36.01 60.46
CA GLY A 73 38.79 35.40 60.43
C GLY A 73 39.12 35.17 58.97
N ALA A 74 40.21 35.76 58.48
CA ALA A 74 40.73 35.42 57.16
C ALA A 74 41.09 33.93 57.17
N LEU A 75 40.16 33.09 56.73
CA LEU A 75 40.47 31.73 56.34
C LEU A 75 41.30 31.89 55.08
N GLU A 76 42.61 31.69 55.20
CA GLU A 76 43.50 31.56 54.07
C GLU A 76 42.94 30.43 53.21
N ALA A 77 42.30 30.80 52.09
CA ALA A 77 41.78 29.84 51.13
C ALA A 77 42.95 28.90 50.77
N PRO A 78 42.75 27.58 50.70
CA PRO A 78 43.82 26.70 50.26
C PRO A 78 44.31 27.21 48.91
N ALA A 79 45.60 27.55 48.82
CA ALA A 79 46.21 28.28 47.70
C ALA A 79 46.27 27.49 46.38
N ASP A 80 45.49 26.40 46.26
CA ASP A 80 45.55 25.49 45.12
C ASP A 80 44.13 25.08 44.68
N LEU A 81 43.42 26.05 44.08
CA LEU A 81 42.12 25.84 43.42
C LEU A 81 42.28 25.45 41.94
N GLN A 82 43.51 25.48 41.41
CA GLN A 82 43.82 25.17 40.01
C GLN A 82 43.26 23.81 39.54
N PRO A 83 43.34 22.71 40.33
CA PRO A 83 42.78 21.42 39.91
C PRO A 83 41.26 21.42 39.72
N LEU A 84 40.54 22.29 40.44
CA LEU A 84 39.08 22.41 40.31
C LEU A 84 38.70 23.25 39.09
N GLU A 85 39.47 24.29 38.79
CA GLU A 85 39.31 25.12 37.59
C GLU A 85 39.58 24.29 36.32
N ASP A 86 40.64 23.48 36.31
CA ASP A 86 40.96 22.55 35.22
C ASP A 86 39.85 21.51 35.01
N LEU A 87 39.26 21.00 36.09
CA LEU A 87 38.14 20.06 36.00
C LEU A 87 36.88 20.73 35.44
N ALA A 88 36.60 21.99 35.83
CA ALA A 88 35.49 22.75 35.30
C ALA A 88 35.67 23.04 33.80
N ALA A 89 36.89 23.43 33.38
CA ALA A 89 37.23 23.63 31.98
C ALA A 89 37.10 22.33 31.16
N SER A 90 37.58 21.20 31.68
CA SER A 90 37.46 19.88 31.04
C SER A 90 36.00 19.39 30.92
N ARG A 91 35.13 19.78 31.85
CA ARG A 91 33.69 19.49 31.76
C ARG A 91 33.03 20.36 30.70
N GLY A 92 33.32 21.66 30.70
CA GLY A 92 32.79 22.58 29.69
C GLY A 92 33.22 22.21 28.27
N SER A 93 34.45 21.74 28.07
CA SER A 93 34.91 21.28 26.76
C SER A 93 34.17 20.02 26.31
N ARG A 94 33.96 19.05 27.20
CA ARG A 94 33.20 17.82 26.90
C ARG A 94 31.73 18.13 26.59
N GLU A 95 31.09 19.00 27.36
CA GLU A 95 29.72 19.42 27.08
C GLU A 95 29.60 20.11 25.71
N ALA A 96 30.58 20.95 25.33
CA ALA A 96 30.61 21.58 24.01
C ALA A 96 30.81 20.56 22.87
N GLU A 97 31.68 19.57 23.06
CA GLU A 97 31.88 18.47 22.11
C GLU A 97 30.62 17.62 21.95
N GLU A 98 29.93 17.30 23.05
CA GLU A 98 28.67 16.55 23.04
C GLU A 98 27.57 17.30 22.29
N VAL A 99 27.43 18.61 22.50
CA VAL A 99 26.46 19.44 21.77
C VAL A 99 26.79 19.46 20.27
N THR A 100 28.07 19.58 19.92
CA THR A 100 28.50 19.56 18.51
C THR A 100 28.22 18.20 17.86
N ALA A 101 28.47 17.10 18.57
CA ALA A 101 28.17 15.75 18.09
C ALA A 101 26.67 15.53 17.91
N GLN A 102 25.84 16.02 18.84
CA GLN A 102 24.37 15.96 18.71
C GLN A 102 23.86 16.75 17.51
N GLN A 103 24.42 17.94 17.25
CA GLN A 103 24.07 18.73 16.08
C GLN A 103 24.47 18.04 14.77
N ALA A 104 25.65 17.41 14.73
CA ALA A 104 26.10 16.63 13.58
C ALA A 104 25.19 15.41 13.33
N GLN A 105 24.78 14.71 14.39
CA GLN A 105 23.83 13.60 14.27
C GLN A 105 22.47 14.06 13.76
N ALA A 106 21.93 15.15 14.31
CA ALA A 106 20.66 15.71 13.85
C ALA A 106 20.70 16.12 12.36
N ALA A 107 21.82 16.70 11.91
CA ALA A 107 22.02 17.03 10.50
C ALA A 107 22.09 15.78 9.62
N ALA A 108 22.72 14.70 10.08
CA ALA A 108 22.76 13.43 9.37
C ALA A 108 21.37 12.78 9.28
N ASP A 109 20.61 12.77 10.37
CA ASP A 109 19.25 12.23 10.40
C ASP A 109 18.33 13.02 9.46
N GLN A 110 18.47 14.36 9.44
CA GLN A 110 17.73 15.22 8.53
C GLN A 110 18.08 14.92 7.05
N ALA A 111 19.34 14.70 6.74
CA ALA A 111 19.76 14.35 5.38
C ALA A 111 19.17 13.00 4.91
N VAL A 112 19.05 12.01 5.81
CA VAL A 112 18.40 10.74 5.50
C VAL A 112 16.91 10.93 5.21
N LEU A 113 16.21 11.74 6.01
CA LEU A 113 14.79 12.04 5.79
C LEU A 113 14.57 12.79 4.47
N ASP A 114 15.46 13.72 4.13
CA ASP A 114 15.41 14.45 2.87
C ASP A 114 15.63 13.52 1.66
N GLN A 115 16.56 12.56 1.77
CA GLN A 115 16.76 11.53 0.75
C GLN A 115 15.50 10.66 0.59
N GLN A 116 14.93 10.16 1.69
CA GLN A 116 13.72 9.34 1.66
C GLN A 116 12.53 10.08 1.04
N ARG A 117 12.38 11.38 1.35
CA ARG A 117 11.35 12.22 0.73
C ARG A 117 11.55 12.36 -0.77
N ALA A 118 12.79 12.62 -1.22
CA ALA A 118 13.10 12.73 -2.64
C ALA A 118 12.83 11.42 -3.39
N GLU A 119 13.19 10.28 -2.80
CA GLU A 119 12.91 8.95 -3.36
C GLU A 119 11.40 8.67 -3.45
N ALA A 120 10.63 9.04 -2.41
CA ALA A 120 9.18 8.90 -2.40
C ALA A 120 8.51 9.81 -3.45
N GLU A 121 8.97 11.04 -3.61
CA GLU A 121 8.50 11.97 -4.63
C GLU A 121 8.80 11.46 -6.05
N ALA A 122 9.99 10.91 -6.28
CA ALA A 122 10.37 10.29 -7.54
C ALA A 122 9.51 9.05 -7.84
N ALA A 123 9.25 8.20 -6.84
CA ALA A 123 8.37 7.05 -6.98
C ALA A 123 6.93 7.46 -7.31
N ALA A 124 6.40 8.50 -6.65
CA ALA A 124 5.08 9.03 -6.94
C ALA A 124 4.97 9.67 -8.34
N ALA A 125 6.03 10.32 -8.82
CA ALA A 125 6.11 10.80 -10.19
C ALA A 125 6.11 9.64 -11.21
N ALA A 126 6.88 8.59 -10.94
CA ALA A 126 6.90 7.40 -11.78
C ALA A 126 5.55 6.66 -11.81
N GLN A 127 4.85 6.57 -10.67
CA GLN A 127 3.49 6.01 -10.60
C GLN A 127 2.51 6.79 -11.48
N ARG A 128 2.50 8.13 -11.37
CA ARG A 128 1.63 8.98 -12.20
C ARG A 128 1.91 8.79 -13.69
N ALA A 129 3.19 8.75 -14.08
CA ALA A 129 3.57 8.50 -15.47
C ALA A 129 3.11 7.12 -15.96
N ALA A 130 3.17 6.08 -15.11
CA ALA A 130 2.69 4.75 -15.45
C ALA A 130 1.16 4.69 -15.57
N GLU A 131 0.43 5.36 -14.67
CA GLU A 131 -1.04 5.46 -14.74
C GLU A 131 -1.50 6.21 -15.99
N GLU A 132 -0.82 7.31 -16.36
CA GLU A 132 -1.07 8.04 -17.60
C GLU A 132 -0.80 7.18 -18.84
N ALA A 133 0.29 6.41 -18.84
CA ALA A 133 0.61 5.49 -19.93
C ALA A 133 -0.44 4.36 -20.07
N ALA A 134 -0.85 3.76 -18.95
CA ALA A 134 -1.88 2.73 -18.94
C ALA A 134 -3.24 3.27 -19.40
N ALA A 135 -3.61 4.49 -19.00
CA ALA A 135 -4.81 5.15 -19.46
C ALA A 135 -4.78 5.43 -20.98
N ALA A 136 -3.62 5.83 -21.52
CA ALA A 136 -3.44 6.04 -22.96
C ALA A 136 -3.55 4.72 -23.75
N GLU A 137 -2.97 3.63 -23.23
CA GLU A 137 -3.08 2.30 -23.85
C GLU A 137 -4.53 1.78 -23.83
N ALA A 138 -5.24 1.95 -22.71
CA ALA A 138 -6.65 1.59 -22.60
C ALA A 138 -7.54 2.41 -23.56
N ALA A 139 -7.26 3.71 -23.73
CA ALA A 139 -7.96 4.55 -24.69
C ALA A 139 -7.72 4.09 -26.14
N ALA A 140 -6.48 3.76 -26.50
CA ALA A 140 -6.14 3.23 -27.82
C ALA A 140 -6.81 1.86 -28.10
N ALA A 141 -6.86 0.98 -27.09
CA ALA A 141 -7.55 -0.31 -27.21
C ALA A 141 -9.07 -0.14 -27.38
N ALA A 142 -9.68 0.83 -26.67
CA ALA A 142 -11.10 1.14 -26.81
C ALA A 142 -11.43 1.72 -28.21
N GLU A 143 -10.56 2.57 -28.75
CA GLU A 143 -10.70 3.11 -30.12
C GLU A 143 -10.58 2.00 -31.17
N ALA A 144 -9.62 1.09 -31.03
CA ALA A 144 -9.46 -0.06 -31.93
C ALA A 144 -10.67 -1.01 -31.86
N ALA A 145 -11.22 -1.25 -30.67
CA ALA A 145 -12.41 -2.07 -30.49
C ALA A 145 -13.66 -1.41 -31.11
N ALA A 146 -13.80 -0.09 -31.00
CA ALA A 146 -14.88 0.64 -31.65
C ALA A 146 -14.80 0.56 -33.18
N ALA A 147 -13.60 0.72 -33.76
CA ALA A 147 -13.37 0.57 -35.19
C ALA A 147 -13.68 -0.86 -35.69
N ALA A 148 -13.28 -1.89 -34.94
CA ALA A 148 -13.59 -3.28 -35.28
C ALA A 148 -15.10 -3.60 -35.19
N ALA A 149 -15.81 -2.99 -34.23
CA ALA A 149 -17.26 -3.13 -34.12
C ALA A 149 -18.01 -2.44 -35.27
N GLU A 150 -17.51 -1.30 -35.75
CA GLU A 150 -18.06 -0.60 -36.92
C GLU A 150 -17.85 -1.40 -38.22
N GLU A 151 -16.68 -2.03 -38.38
CA GLU A 151 -16.38 -2.90 -39.53
C GLU A 151 -17.19 -4.21 -39.51
N ALA A 152 -17.45 -4.78 -38.32
CA ALA A 152 -18.33 -5.94 -38.16
C ALA A 152 -19.81 -5.60 -38.44
N ALA A 153 -20.28 -4.41 -38.04
CA ALA A 153 -21.64 -3.95 -38.34
C ALA A 153 -21.87 -3.72 -39.85
N ALA A 154 -20.86 -3.23 -40.57
CA ALA A 154 -20.91 -3.07 -42.02
C ALA A 154 -20.93 -4.41 -42.78
N ALA A 155 -20.37 -5.48 -42.21
CA ALA A 155 -20.38 -6.83 -42.79
C ALA A 155 -21.73 -7.55 -42.60
N GLU A 156 -22.47 -7.29 -41.51
CA GLU A 156 -23.80 -7.84 -41.25
C GLU A 156 -24.89 -7.19 -42.14
N GLU A 157 -24.77 -5.89 -42.50
CA GLU A 157 -25.77 -5.21 -43.35
C GLU A 157 -25.76 -5.68 -44.82
N ALA A 158 -24.71 -6.38 -45.26
CA ALA A 158 -24.63 -6.96 -46.61
C ALA A 158 -25.26 -8.37 -46.74
N GLY A 159 -25.78 -8.95 -45.63
CA GLY A 159 -26.16 -10.37 -45.53
C GLY A 159 -27.66 -10.71 -45.54
N GLU A 160 -28.59 -9.75 -45.71
CA GLU A 160 -30.03 -10.00 -45.51
C GLU A 160 -30.86 -9.95 -46.82
N ALA A 161 -31.12 -11.09 -47.46
CA ALA A 161 -32.32 -11.36 -48.30
C ALA A 161 -32.57 -12.89 -48.50
N PRO A 162 -33.83 -13.36 -48.62
CA PRO A 162 -34.28 -14.57 -47.94
C PRO A 162 -34.35 -15.87 -48.76
N ALA A 163 -34.46 -16.99 -48.03
CA ALA A 163 -34.62 -18.38 -48.49
C ALA A 163 -35.92 -18.65 -49.30
N PRO A 164 -36.05 -19.83 -49.95
CA PRO A 164 -36.71 -20.94 -49.23
C PRO A 164 -36.19 -22.38 -49.49
N ALA A 165 -36.32 -23.18 -48.42
CA ALA A 165 -36.62 -24.62 -48.28
C ALA A 165 -36.36 -25.64 -49.41
N SER A 166 -35.65 -26.75 -49.11
CA SER A 166 -36.26 -28.06 -48.76
C SER A 166 -35.26 -29.24 -48.78
N ALA A 167 -35.33 -30.05 -47.72
CA ALA A 167 -35.18 -31.52 -47.61
C ALA A 167 -33.88 -32.30 -48.02
N ALA A 168 -33.40 -33.01 -46.99
CA ALA A 168 -33.00 -34.44 -46.95
C ALA A 168 -31.60 -34.92 -47.40
N SER A 169 -30.80 -35.20 -46.35
CA SER A 169 -30.05 -36.43 -46.04
C SER A 169 -28.84 -36.91 -46.86
N SER A 170 -27.76 -37.08 -46.09
CA SER A 170 -26.72 -38.13 -46.11
C SER A 170 -25.39 -37.86 -46.81
N ALA A 171 -24.40 -37.66 -45.93
CA ALA A 171 -23.12 -38.36 -45.84
C ALA A 171 -21.83 -37.71 -46.40
N ALA A 172 -20.81 -37.84 -45.54
CA ALA A 172 -19.37 -37.85 -45.76
C ALA A 172 -18.62 -36.50 -45.83
N SER A 173 -18.00 -36.20 -44.67
CA SER A 173 -16.59 -35.85 -44.46
C SER A 173 -15.86 -35.03 -45.55
N SER A 174 -15.41 -33.84 -45.17
CA SER A 174 -14.00 -33.62 -44.78
C SER A 174 -13.73 -32.16 -44.40
N ALA A 175 -12.91 -32.03 -43.35
CA ALA A 175 -11.86 -31.04 -43.14
C ALA A 175 -12.22 -29.54 -43.11
N GLY A 176 -11.92 -28.92 -41.96
CA GLY A 176 -11.98 -27.47 -41.79
C GLY A 176 -12.19 -27.01 -40.34
N SER A 177 -11.96 -27.84 -39.32
CA SER A 177 -11.89 -27.34 -37.96
C SER A 177 -10.57 -26.58 -37.83
N SER A 178 -10.62 -25.26 -37.94
CA SER A 178 -9.54 -24.39 -37.50
C SER A 178 -9.41 -24.58 -35.99
N THR A 179 -8.56 -25.51 -35.60
CA THR A 179 -8.04 -25.66 -34.25
C THR A 179 -7.55 -24.29 -33.80
N ALA A 180 -8.33 -23.66 -32.93
CA ALA A 180 -7.81 -22.76 -31.93
C ALA A 180 -6.57 -23.46 -31.35
N GLY A 181 -5.41 -22.84 -31.54
CA GLY A 181 -4.18 -23.30 -30.95
C GLY A 181 -4.38 -23.31 -29.45
N SER A 182 -4.70 -24.47 -28.88
CA SER A 182 -4.46 -24.77 -27.48
C SER A 182 -2.95 -24.75 -27.35
N SER A 183 -2.39 -23.56 -27.14
CA SER A 183 -1.06 -23.46 -26.56
C SER A 183 -1.18 -24.18 -25.23
N THR A 184 -0.57 -25.35 -25.14
CA THR A 184 -0.34 -26.03 -23.86
C THR A 184 0.44 -25.05 -23.01
N ALA A 185 -0.28 -24.21 -22.27
CA ALA A 185 0.30 -23.29 -21.31
C ALA A 185 1.09 -24.17 -20.37
N SER A 186 2.41 -24.00 -20.36
CA SER A 186 3.26 -24.68 -19.41
C SER A 186 2.93 -24.09 -18.05
N THR A 187 1.99 -24.71 -17.33
CA THR A 187 1.62 -24.28 -15.99
C THR A 187 2.80 -24.61 -15.07
N VAL A 188 3.47 -23.56 -14.60
CA VAL A 188 4.52 -23.67 -13.59
C VAL A 188 3.83 -23.87 -12.23
N THR A 189 4.21 -24.92 -11.51
CA THR A 189 3.75 -25.11 -10.14
C THR A 189 4.53 -24.17 -9.22
N ALA A 190 3.83 -23.25 -8.56
CA ALA A 190 4.41 -22.32 -7.60
C ALA A 190 4.90 -23.06 -6.35
N LYS A 191 6.14 -22.76 -5.95
CA LYS A 191 6.71 -23.26 -4.69
C LYS A 191 6.43 -22.26 -3.57
N ILE A 192 5.51 -22.61 -2.69
CA ILE A 192 5.10 -21.77 -1.56
C ILE A 192 5.80 -22.24 -0.29
N THR A 193 6.49 -21.33 0.39
CA THR A 193 7.08 -21.57 1.71
C THR A 193 6.00 -21.43 2.77
N ASN A 194 5.65 -22.56 3.39
CA ASN A 194 4.65 -22.66 4.44
C ASN A 194 5.30 -23.05 5.76
N THR A 195 4.92 -22.39 6.86
CA THR A 195 5.34 -22.77 8.21
C THR A 195 4.17 -23.26 9.07
N SER A 196 2.93 -23.31 8.54
CA SER A 196 1.75 -23.83 9.26
C SER A 196 0.66 -24.40 8.35
N GLY A 197 0.77 -25.70 8.03
CA GLY A 197 -0.20 -26.35 7.15
C GLY A 197 -0.01 -25.99 5.68
N ALA A 198 -0.99 -26.36 4.84
CA ALA A 198 -0.99 -26.00 3.43
C ALA A 198 -1.88 -24.77 3.19
N VAL A 199 -1.59 -24.00 2.15
CA VAL A 199 -2.55 -23.01 1.63
C VAL A 199 -3.79 -23.72 1.06
N GLN A 200 -4.88 -22.99 0.93
CA GLN A 200 -6.09 -23.47 0.27
C GLN A 200 -5.85 -23.72 -1.22
N ALA A 201 -6.69 -24.57 -1.82
CA ALA A 201 -6.56 -24.94 -3.23
C ALA A 201 -6.68 -23.73 -4.17
N VAL A 202 -7.58 -22.78 -3.85
CA VAL A 202 -7.74 -21.52 -4.61
C VAL A 202 -6.44 -20.70 -4.61
N VAL A 203 -5.78 -20.61 -3.46
CA VAL A 203 -4.52 -19.87 -3.30
C VAL A 203 -3.38 -20.53 -4.07
N GLN A 204 -3.29 -21.86 -4.02
CA GLN A 204 -2.28 -22.59 -4.82
C GLN A 204 -2.53 -22.43 -6.33
N ALA A 205 -3.80 -22.45 -6.76
CA ALA A 205 -4.16 -22.25 -8.17
C ALA A 205 -3.81 -20.82 -8.64
N ALA A 206 -4.13 -19.81 -7.82
CA ALA A 206 -3.78 -18.42 -8.10
C ALA A 206 -2.26 -18.23 -8.17
N ALA A 207 -1.51 -18.82 -7.23
CA ALA A 207 -0.05 -18.79 -7.27
C ALA A 207 0.51 -19.39 -8.56
N ASN A 208 0.01 -20.56 -8.99
CA ASN A 208 0.42 -21.21 -10.23
C ASN A 208 0.15 -20.32 -11.45
N ALA A 209 -1.01 -19.66 -11.50
CA ALA A 209 -1.35 -18.74 -12.58
C ALA A 209 -0.38 -17.54 -12.62
N VAL A 210 -0.10 -16.93 -11.47
CA VAL A 210 0.82 -15.77 -11.37
C VAL A 210 2.24 -16.15 -11.79
N VAL A 211 2.80 -17.25 -11.29
CA VAL A 211 4.18 -17.64 -11.64
C VAL A 211 4.32 -18.08 -13.10
N SER A 212 3.23 -18.50 -13.73
CA SER A 212 3.22 -18.90 -15.15
C SER A 212 3.10 -17.70 -16.09
N ASN A 213 2.39 -16.65 -15.67
CA ASN A 213 2.03 -15.52 -16.55
C ASN A 213 2.78 -14.22 -16.24
N VAL A 214 3.33 -14.06 -15.03
CA VAL A 214 4.11 -12.87 -14.66
C VAL A 214 5.60 -13.21 -14.72
N ALA A 215 6.29 -12.60 -15.69
CA ALA A 215 7.72 -12.78 -15.87
C ALA A 215 8.48 -12.44 -14.58
N GLY A 216 9.34 -13.37 -14.12
CA GLY A 216 10.13 -13.21 -12.89
C GLY A 216 9.42 -13.69 -11.61
N ALA A 217 8.09 -13.83 -11.59
CA ALA A 217 7.36 -14.27 -10.40
C ALA A 217 7.70 -15.71 -9.97
N GLY A 218 8.08 -16.59 -10.90
CA GLY A 218 8.56 -17.93 -10.58
C GLY A 218 9.93 -18.00 -9.89
N SER A 219 10.66 -16.87 -9.81
CA SER A 219 12.01 -16.80 -9.21
C SER A 219 12.05 -16.21 -7.80
N ILE A 220 10.92 -15.70 -7.31
CA ILE A 220 10.81 -15.10 -5.97
C ILE A 220 10.31 -16.10 -4.94
N THR A 221 10.51 -15.78 -3.66
CA THR A 221 9.91 -16.52 -2.56
C THR A 221 8.44 -16.16 -2.43
N LEU A 222 7.58 -17.17 -2.32
CA LEU A 222 6.17 -17.00 -1.96
C LEU A 222 5.98 -17.44 -0.51
N GLY A 223 5.55 -16.51 0.36
CA GLY A 223 5.21 -16.78 1.75
C GLY A 223 3.74 -17.17 1.89
N GLY A 224 3.47 -18.40 2.32
CA GLY A 224 2.12 -18.92 2.52
C GLY A 224 1.71 -18.91 3.98
N THR A 225 1.22 -20.05 4.46
CA THR A 225 0.70 -20.18 5.82
C THR A 225 1.76 -19.97 6.89
N ARG A 226 1.37 -19.28 7.97
CA ARG A 226 2.17 -19.10 9.19
C ARG A 226 1.28 -18.89 10.41
N PRO A 227 1.74 -19.20 11.64
CA PRO A 227 0.98 -18.89 12.83
C PRO A 227 0.91 -17.37 13.00
N SER A 228 -0.29 -16.84 13.14
CA SER A 228 -0.54 -15.45 13.53
C SER A 228 -1.94 -15.32 14.12
N ALA A 229 -2.10 -14.57 15.20
CA ALA A 229 -3.41 -14.28 15.78
C ALA A 229 -4.06 -13.01 15.20
N ALA A 230 -3.28 -12.18 14.49
CA ALA A 230 -3.72 -10.86 14.05
C ALA A 230 -4.62 -10.88 12.80
N ASP A 231 -4.59 -11.98 12.05
CA ASP A 231 -5.35 -12.13 10.81
C ASP A 231 -5.82 -13.59 10.68
N PRO A 232 -6.93 -13.98 11.31
CA PRO A 232 -7.46 -15.34 11.20
C PRO A 232 -8.01 -15.65 9.81
N GLY A 233 -8.19 -14.63 8.95
CA GLY A 233 -8.75 -14.75 7.61
C GLY A 233 -7.71 -14.90 6.51
N GLY A 234 -6.43 -14.56 6.73
CA GLY A 234 -5.39 -14.62 5.71
C GLY A 234 -4.36 -15.75 5.87
N HIS A 235 -3.14 -15.45 6.33
CA HIS A 235 -2.07 -16.47 6.33
C HIS A 235 -2.36 -17.71 7.19
N PRO A 236 -2.87 -17.60 8.44
CA PRO A 236 -3.17 -18.76 9.28
C PRO A 236 -4.25 -19.69 8.71
N SER A 237 -5.21 -19.16 7.94
CA SER A 237 -6.28 -19.93 7.28
C SER A 237 -5.86 -20.50 5.93
N GLY A 238 -4.66 -20.15 5.44
CA GLY A 238 -4.18 -20.51 4.12
C GLY A 238 -4.85 -19.77 2.98
N LEU A 239 -5.44 -18.61 3.26
CA LEU A 239 -6.13 -17.74 2.29
C LEU A 239 -5.31 -16.52 1.84
N ALA A 240 -4.06 -16.39 2.29
CA ALA A 240 -3.18 -15.29 1.86
C ALA A 240 -1.81 -15.76 1.37
N LEU A 241 -1.21 -14.93 0.50
CA LEU A 241 0.14 -15.07 -0.03
C LEU A 241 0.91 -13.75 0.00
N ASP A 242 2.18 -13.85 0.37
CA ASP A 242 3.17 -12.78 0.23
C ASP A 242 4.10 -13.09 -0.95
N TYR A 243 4.08 -12.26 -1.98
CA TYR A 243 5.01 -12.33 -3.10
C TYR A 243 6.23 -11.45 -2.78
N MET A 244 7.34 -12.07 -2.36
CA MET A 244 8.52 -11.35 -1.88
C MET A 244 9.31 -10.72 -3.04
N THR A 245 9.06 -9.44 -3.31
CA THR A 245 9.67 -8.70 -4.44
C THR A 245 10.92 -7.94 -4.05
N MET A 246 11.20 -7.80 -2.75
CA MET A 246 12.32 -7.06 -2.20
C MET A 246 12.33 -5.63 -2.76
N SER A 247 13.43 -5.20 -3.39
CA SER A 247 13.54 -3.88 -4.02
C SER A 247 13.04 -3.84 -5.48
N ASN A 248 12.49 -4.94 -6.02
CA ASN A 248 12.04 -5.00 -7.42
C ASN A 248 10.60 -4.48 -7.56
N THR A 249 10.47 -3.16 -7.60
CA THR A 249 9.17 -2.48 -7.75
C THR A 249 8.48 -2.81 -9.08
N ALA A 250 9.24 -3.00 -10.17
CA ALA A 250 8.66 -3.36 -11.46
C ALA A 250 7.94 -4.72 -11.41
N LEU A 251 8.55 -5.71 -10.74
CA LEU A 251 7.92 -7.00 -10.51
C LEU A 251 6.70 -6.88 -9.59
N GLY A 252 6.79 -6.10 -8.51
CA GLY A 252 5.65 -5.85 -7.62
C GLY A 252 4.46 -5.25 -8.37
N ASN A 253 4.70 -4.22 -9.19
CA ASN A 253 3.66 -3.61 -10.02
C ASN A 253 3.06 -4.61 -11.03
N ALA A 254 3.88 -5.45 -11.66
CA ALA A 254 3.40 -6.47 -12.60
C ALA A 254 2.52 -7.53 -11.90
N ILE A 255 2.90 -7.95 -10.69
CA ILE A 255 2.09 -8.87 -9.87
C ILE A 255 0.77 -8.21 -9.49
N VAL A 256 0.77 -6.96 -9.02
CA VAL A 256 -0.45 -6.21 -8.70
C VAL A 256 -1.36 -6.07 -9.92
N ALA A 257 -0.81 -5.66 -11.06
CA ALA A 257 -1.57 -5.47 -12.30
C ALA A 257 -2.24 -6.78 -12.75
N TYR A 258 -1.52 -7.90 -12.67
CA TYR A 258 -2.08 -9.22 -13.00
C TYR A 258 -3.24 -9.59 -12.05
N HIS A 259 -3.09 -9.37 -10.75
CA HIS A 259 -4.16 -9.63 -9.78
C HIS A 259 -5.38 -8.73 -10.01
N VAL A 260 -5.18 -7.45 -10.36
CA VAL A 260 -6.27 -6.52 -10.68
C VAL A 260 -7.02 -6.94 -11.94
N ALA A 261 -6.29 -7.33 -13.00
CA ALA A 261 -6.89 -7.77 -14.25
C ALA A 261 -7.67 -9.10 -14.13
N HIS A 262 -7.20 -10.00 -13.26
CA HIS A 262 -7.77 -11.34 -13.06
C HIS A 262 -8.46 -11.50 -11.70
N TRP A 263 -8.97 -10.41 -11.12
CA TRP A 263 -9.43 -10.37 -9.74
C TRP A 263 -10.45 -11.45 -9.39
N ASP A 264 -11.54 -11.55 -10.16
CA ASP A 264 -12.60 -12.54 -9.93
C ASP A 264 -12.14 -13.97 -10.27
N GLU A 265 -11.30 -14.13 -11.31
CA GLU A 265 -10.78 -15.43 -11.74
C GLU A 265 -9.86 -16.05 -10.69
N LEU A 266 -8.97 -15.25 -10.11
CA LEU A 266 -8.05 -15.66 -9.06
C LEU A 266 -8.72 -15.73 -7.69
N GLY A 267 -9.92 -15.15 -7.56
CA GLY A 267 -10.63 -15.04 -6.29
C GLY A 267 -9.95 -14.08 -5.32
N VAL A 268 -9.50 -12.91 -5.77
CA VAL A 268 -8.88 -11.90 -4.90
C VAL A 268 -9.94 -11.27 -4.00
N ASP A 269 -9.63 -11.13 -2.71
CA ASP A 269 -10.44 -10.41 -1.72
C ASP A 269 -9.89 -9.00 -1.50
N TYR A 270 -8.58 -8.89 -1.26
CA TYR A 270 -7.88 -7.61 -1.22
C TYR A 270 -6.38 -7.77 -1.51
N LEU A 271 -5.75 -6.64 -1.86
CA LEU A 271 -4.31 -6.51 -2.04
C LEU A 271 -3.75 -5.47 -1.07
N ILE A 272 -2.52 -5.68 -0.59
CA ILE A 272 -1.72 -4.66 0.08
C ILE A 272 -0.37 -4.55 -0.61
N TYR A 273 0.00 -3.34 -0.99
CA TYR A 273 1.31 -3.05 -1.56
C TYR A 273 1.70 -1.60 -1.30
N GLN A 274 2.98 -1.36 -0.95
CA GLN A 274 3.53 -0.02 -0.68
C GLN A 274 2.67 0.81 0.29
N GLN A 275 2.29 0.19 1.41
CA GLN A 275 1.50 0.79 2.48
C GLN A 275 0.09 1.23 2.06
N LYS A 276 -0.43 0.69 0.95
CA LYS A 276 -1.78 0.95 0.47
C LYS A 276 -2.54 -0.35 0.34
N MET A 277 -3.84 -0.28 0.56
CA MET A 277 -4.76 -1.41 0.39
C MET A 277 -5.73 -1.15 -0.77
N LEU A 278 -5.99 -2.17 -1.57
CA LEU A 278 -7.02 -2.18 -2.60
C LEU A 278 -8.01 -3.31 -2.27
N SER A 279 -9.30 -3.00 -2.18
CA SER A 279 -10.35 -3.95 -1.78
C SER A 279 -11.33 -4.30 -2.90
N SER A 280 -11.08 -3.81 -4.12
CA SER A 280 -11.86 -4.16 -5.31
C SER A 280 -11.07 -3.80 -6.58
N PRO A 281 -11.31 -4.49 -7.72
CA PRO A 281 -10.47 -4.33 -8.91
C PRO A 281 -10.54 -2.94 -9.55
N GLY A 282 -11.68 -2.24 -9.39
CA GLY A 282 -11.85 -0.85 -9.84
C GLY A 282 -11.87 0.17 -8.70
N GLY A 283 -11.46 -0.25 -7.49
CA GLY A 283 -11.47 0.60 -6.30
C GLY A 283 -10.33 1.61 -6.27
N SER A 284 -10.39 2.54 -5.33
CA SER A 284 -9.27 3.41 -5.01
C SER A 284 -8.37 2.78 -3.95
N TRP A 285 -7.06 2.96 -4.10
CA TRP A 285 -6.10 2.59 -3.07
C TRP A 285 -6.30 3.43 -1.80
N SER A 286 -6.39 2.76 -0.65
CA SER A 286 -6.54 3.37 0.66
C SER A 286 -5.21 3.32 1.42
N GLN A 287 -4.75 4.48 1.89
CA GLN A 287 -3.50 4.58 2.67
C GLN A 287 -3.66 3.87 4.02
N MET A 288 -2.69 3.02 4.36
CA MET A 288 -2.62 2.37 5.67
C MET A 288 -1.83 3.22 6.67
N ALA A 289 -2.12 3.02 7.95
CA ALA A 289 -1.29 3.55 9.03
C ALA A 289 0.13 2.97 8.94
N ASP A 290 1.12 3.76 9.35
CA ASP A 290 2.50 3.29 9.48
C ASP A 290 2.61 2.26 10.62
N ARG A 291 3.11 1.08 10.28
CA ARG A 291 3.34 -0.05 11.18
C ARG A 291 4.81 -0.19 11.60
N GLY A 292 5.66 0.80 11.29
CA GLY A 292 7.00 0.97 11.84
C GLY A 292 8.12 0.20 11.13
N SER A 293 7.86 -0.44 9.99
CA SER A 293 8.92 -1.06 9.17
C SER A 293 8.50 -1.26 7.72
N ALA A 294 9.49 -1.40 6.82
CA ALA A 294 9.25 -1.66 5.40
C ALA A 294 8.40 -2.91 5.15
N THR A 295 8.74 -4.02 5.81
CA THR A 295 7.99 -5.28 5.71
C THR A 295 6.59 -5.14 6.30
N ALA A 296 6.42 -4.54 7.49
CA ALA A 296 5.09 -4.37 8.06
C ALA A 296 4.18 -3.45 7.21
N ASN A 297 4.80 -2.54 6.46
CA ASN A 297 4.15 -1.64 5.52
C ASN A 297 4.11 -2.19 4.07
N HIS A 298 4.52 -3.43 3.82
CA HIS A 298 4.41 -4.10 2.52
C HIS A 298 5.17 -3.39 1.39
N TYR A 299 6.33 -2.82 1.70
CA TYR A 299 7.21 -2.21 0.68
C TYR A 299 8.08 -3.25 -0.04
N ASP A 300 8.32 -4.40 0.57
CA ASP A 300 9.18 -5.47 0.06
C ASP A 300 8.41 -6.69 -0.48
N HIS A 301 7.07 -6.68 -0.41
CA HIS A 301 6.23 -7.75 -0.93
C HIS A 301 4.84 -7.24 -1.32
N VAL A 302 4.21 -7.94 -2.28
CA VAL A 302 2.78 -7.81 -2.55
C VAL A 302 2.05 -8.84 -1.70
N HIS A 303 1.15 -8.39 -0.84
CA HIS A 303 0.28 -9.26 -0.08
C HIS A 303 -1.08 -9.37 -0.76
N VAL A 304 -1.57 -10.61 -0.89
CA VAL A 304 -2.85 -10.91 -1.51
C VAL A 304 -3.65 -11.82 -0.59
N ASN A 305 -4.88 -11.42 -0.29
CA ASN A 305 -5.87 -12.27 0.34
C ASN A 305 -6.87 -12.76 -0.70
N TYR A 306 -7.35 -13.98 -0.55
CA TYR A 306 -8.27 -14.63 -1.48
C TYR A 306 -9.58 -15.00 -0.81
N VAL A 307 -10.67 -14.98 -1.57
CA VAL A 307 -11.97 -15.51 -1.15
C VAL A 307 -11.88 -17.04 -1.08
N GLY A 308 -12.26 -17.59 0.07
CA GLY A 308 -12.23 -19.04 0.34
C GLY A 308 -13.45 -19.80 -0.15
#